data_AF-A0A955P2I4-F1
#
_entry.id   AF-A0A955P2I4-F1
#
_cell.length_a   1.000
_cell.length_b   1.000
_cell.length_c   1.000
_cell.angle_alpha   90.00
_cell.angle_beta   90.00
_cell.angle_gamma   90.00
#
_symmetry.space_group_name_H-M   'P 1'
#
loop_
_entity.id
_entity.type
_entity.pdbx_description
1 polymer ?
#
loop_
_entity_poly.entity_id
_entity_poly.type
_entity_poly.pdbx_seq_one_letter_code
_entity_poly.pdbx_strand_id
1 'polypeptide(L)'
;MSLNGLWEIQTRTDRLEDSPPMSGWEETPIRIPSAFNGNGFTNGNGPDFRHFPSYPESWDEALAAWHRREVTIPEDWTDGRIFLRFEASHLHTVVFLNGIRVGENFDGFLPFEFDLTGLVSPAETDAIVAGVESSLLLGEGEHGRIPAPHGSFWGRENAGIWGDVSLVRRPSVRLGPPKIQTSVRDSTASLTFEVKNDTGL
;
A
#
# COMPACT_ATOMS: atom_id res chain seq x y z
N MET A 1 3.32 -8.23 11.29
CA MET A 1 2.83 -9.44 10.58
C MET A 1 2.76 -9.13 9.10
N SER A 2 3.49 -9.86 8.25
CA SER A 2 3.48 -9.60 6.80
C SER A 2 2.15 -10.02 6.18
N LEU A 3 1.65 -9.19 5.26
CA LEU A 3 0.51 -9.45 4.38
C LEU A 3 0.97 -9.60 2.92
N ASN A 4 2.26 -9.86 2.68
CA ASN A 4 2.76 -10.20 1.34
C ASN A 4 2.23 -11.57 0.90
N GLY A 5 2.36 -11.86 -0.40
CA GLY A 5 1.90 -13.10 -1.02
C GLY A 5 0.69 -12.87 -1.92
N LEU A 6 -0.18 -13.87 -2.05
CA LEU A 6 -1.29 -13.82 -2.99
C LEU A 6 -2.45 -12.98 -2.45
N TRP A 7 -3.00 -12.14 -3.30
CA TRP A 7 -4.21 -11.35 -3.09
C TRP A 7 -5.15 -11.60 -4.26
N GLU A 8 -6.45 -11.56 -3.99
CA GLU A 8 -7.45 -11.46 -5.06
C GLU A 8 -7.33 -10.08 -5.70
N ILE A 9 -7.64 -9.99 -6.98
CA ILE A 9 -7.58 -8.74 -7.73
C ILE A 9 -8.74 -8.64 -8.70
N GLN A 10 -9.16 -7.42 -9.00
CA GLN A 10 -10.08 -7.11 -10.07
C GLN A 10 -9.58 -5.86 -10.79
N THR A 11 -9.29 -5.98 -12.08
CA THR A 11 -8.71 -4.88 -12.87
C THR A 11 -9.79 -3.98 -13.49
N ARG A 12 -9.40 -2.75 -13.81
CA ARG A 12 -10.20 -1.73 -14.49
C ARG A 12 -9.33 -1.00 -15.52
N THR A 13 -9.92 -0.65 -16.65
CA THR A 13 -9.31 0.23 -17.66
C THR A 13 -9.70 1.70 -17.46
N ASP A 14 -10.49 1.99 -16.44
CA ASP A 14 -10.98 3.31 -16.04
C ASP A 14 -10.82 3.54 -14.53
N ARG A 15 -11.47 4.59 -14.01
CA ARG A 15 -11.45 4.95 -12.58
C ARG A 15 -12.14 3.88 -11.75
N LEU A 16 -11.71 3.74 -10.49
CA LEU A 16 -12.40 2.90 -9.53
C LEU A 16 -13.76 3.49 -9.17
N GLU A 17 -14.71 2.62 -8.84
CA GLU A 17 -15.98 3.01 -8.23
C GLU A 17 -15.77 3.55 -6.80
N ASP A 18 -16.77 4.25 -6.24
CA ASP A 18 -16.69 4.81 -4.88
C ASP A 18 -16.59 3.75 -3.78
N SER A 19 -16.85 2.48 -4.11
CA SER A 19 -16.86 1.36 -3.16
C SER A 19 -16.37 0.09 -3.83
N PRO A 20 -15.73 -0.82 -3.07
CA PRO A 20 -15.16 -2.02 -3.63
C PRO A 20 -16.24 -2.98 -4.15
N PRO A 21 -15.90 -3.81 -5.15
CA PRO A 21 -16.78 -4.84 -5.69
C PRO A 21 -17.00 -5.95 -4.64
N MET A 22 -18.20 -6.54 -4.65
CA MET A 22 -18.49 -7.73 -3.83
C MET A 22 -18.11 -9.04 -4.53
N SER A 23 -17.96 -9.03 -5.85
CA SER A 23 -17.74 -10.21 -6.68
C SER A 23 -17.02 -9.87 -7.98
N GLY A 24 -16.72 -10.89 -8.78
CA GLY A 24 -16.03 -10.72 -10.08
C GLY A 24 -14.51 -10.60 -9.95
N TRP A 25 -13.93 -11.10 -8.86
CA TRP A 25 -12.49 -11.23 -8.72
C TRP A 25 -11.92 -12.13 -9.82
N GLU A 26 -10.72 -11.81 -10.28
CA GLU A 26 -9.99 -12.54 -11.31
C GLU A 26 -9.64 -13.95 -10.82
N GLU A 27 -9.62 -14.94 -11.71
CA GLU A 27 -9.18 -16.30 -11.37
C GLU A 27 -7.70 -16.33 -10.99
N THR A 28 -6.89 -15.49 -11.65
CA THR A 28 -5.45 -15.37 -11.35
C THR A 28 -5.23 -14.38 -10.22
N PRO A 29 -4.64 -14.79 -9.08
CA PRO A 29 -4.31 -13.86 -8.01
C PRO A 29 -3.07 -13.03 -8.37
N ILE A 30 -2.99 -11.83 -7.81
CA ILE A 30 -1.77 -11.02 -7.83
C ILE A 30 -0.87 -11.37 -6.65
N ARG A 31 0.46 -11.26 -6.83
CA ARG A 31 1.44 -11.45 -5.76
C ARG A 31 1.92 -10.08 -5.27
N ILE A 32 1.60 -9.74 -4.03
CA ILE A 32 2.07 -8.51 -3.39
C ILE A 32 3.41 -8.77 -2.68
N PRO A 33 4.42 -7.91 -2.86
CA PRO A 33 4.43 -6.71 -3.69
C PRO A 33 4.50 -6.99 -5.21
N SER A 34 3.70 -6.26 -5.99
CA SER A 34 3.85 -6.13 -7.45
C SER A 34 3.00 -4.98 -8.00
N ALA A 35 3.47 -4.38 -9.10
CA ALA A 35 2.59 -3.67 -10.02
C ALA A 35 1.71 -4.69 -10.76
N PHE A 36 0.44 -4.36 -11.03
CA PHE A 36 -0.47 -5.26 -11.73
C PHE A 36 -0.22 -5.28 -13.25
N ASN A 37 0.24 -4.16 -13.81
CA ASN A 37 0.56 -4.00 -15.24
C ASN A 37 2.07 -4.03 -15.53
N GLY A 38 2.87 -4.56 -14.59
CA GLY A 38 4.33 -4.61 -14.66
C GLY A 38 4.90 -5.35 -15.88
N ASN A 39 4.14 -6.28 -16.44
CA ASN A 39 4.59 -7.13 -17.56
C ASN A 39 4.51 -6.41 -18.90
N GLY A 40 3.43 -5.67 -19.16
CA GLY A 40 3.19 -4.95 -20.41
C GLY A 40 4.24 -3.90 -20.72
N PHE A 41 4.70 -3.15 -19.71
CA PHE A 41 5.73 -2.13 -19.90
C PHE A 41 7.03 -2.68 -20.52
N THR A 42 7.31 -3.98 -20.33
CA THR A 42 8.55 -4.61 -20.81
C THR A 42 8.36 -5.55 -21.99
N ASN A 43 7.15 -5.62 -22.56
CA ASN A 43 6.76 -6.61 -23.57
C ASN A 43 7.17 -8.03 -23.14
N GLY A 44 6.95 -8.36 -21.85
CA GLY A 44 7.32 -9.66 -21.27
C GLY A 44 8.82 -9.88 -21.03
N ASN A 45 9.70 -8.93 -21.35
CA ASN A 45 11.14 -9.05 -21.08
C ASN A 45 11.56 -8.64 -19.65
N GLY A 46 10.60 -8.17 -18.85
CA GLY A 46 10.78 -7.74 -17.47
C GLY A 46 11.72 -6.53 -17.32
N PRO A 47 11.67 -5.82 -16.19
CA PRO A 47 12.86 -5.16 -15.67
C PRO A 47 14.00 -6.19 -15.43
N ASP A 48 15.16 -5.78 -14.92
CA ASP A 48 16.22 -6.69 -14.41
C ASP A 48 15.71 -7.68 -13.30
N PHE A 49 14.41 -7.66 -12.98
CA PHE A 49 13.65 -8.62 -12.20
C PHE A 49 12.34 -8.99 -12.91
N ARG A 50 11.96 -10.27 -12.94
CA ARG A 50 10.64 -10.69 -13.45
C ARG A 50 9.57 -10.39 -12.40
N HIS A 51 8.56 -9.57 -12.73
CA HIS A 51 7.28 -9.62 -12.02
C HIS A 51 6.72 -11.05 -12.12
N PHE A 52 5.94 -11.49 -11.14
CA PHE A 52 5.44 -12.88 -11.07
C PHE A 52 4.90 -13.32 -12.44
N PRO A 53 5.53 -14.31 -13.12
CA PRO A 53 5.57 -14.37 -14.58
C PRO A 53 4.30 -14.93 -15.25
N SER A 54 3.13 -14.72 -14.66
CA SER A 54 1.88 -15.37 -15.05
C SER A 54 0.65 -14.48 -14.93
N TYR A 55 0.80 -13.15 -14.88
CA TYR A 55 -0.38 -12.29 -14.93
C TYR A 55 -1.00 -12.32 -16.33
N PRO A 56 -2.34 -12.29 -16.44
CA PRO A 56 -3.03 -12.20 -17.73
C PRO A 56 -2.54 -11.00 -18.54
N GLU A 57 -2.34 -11.18 -19.84
CA GLU A 57 -1.95 -10.10 -20.77
C GLU A 57 -2.95 -8.93 -20.75
N SER A 58 -4.23 -9.20 -20.46
CA SER A 58 -5.26 -8.17 -20.32
C SER A 58 -4.98 -7.16 -19.19
N TRP A 59 -4.15 -7.51 -18.20
CA TRP A 59 -3.79 -6.57 -17.13
C TRP A 59 -2.81 -5.49 -17.58
N ASP A 60 -2.19 -5.64 -18.75
CA ASP A 60 -1.28 -4.63 -19.31
C ASP A 60 -2.03 -3.34 -19.70
N GLU A 61 -3.33 -3.44 -19.99
CA GLU A 61 -4.21 -2.30 -20.28
C GLU A 61 -4.88 -1.72 -19.02
N ALA A 62 -4.69 -2.34 -17.86
CA ALA A 62 -5.32 -1.89 -16.63
C ALA A 62 -4.76 -0.55 -16.18
N LEU A 63 -5.67 0.36 -15.80
CA LEU A 63 -5.36 1.66 -15.22
C LEU A 63 -5.71 1.75 -13.74
N ALA A 64 -6.52 0.82 -13.24
CA ALA A 64 -6.78 0.69 -11.81
C ALA A 64 -7.06 -0.77 -11.43
N ALA A 65 -6.96 -1.09 -10.15
CA ALA A 65 -7.34 -2.39 -9.65
C ALA A 65 -7.77 -2.38 -8.18
N TRP A 66 -8.79 -3.18 -7.87
CA TRP A 66 -9.12 -3.56 -6.51
C TRP A 66 -8.31 -4.78 -6.11
N HIS A 67 -7.75 -4.78 -4.90
CA HIS A 67 -7.00 -5.88 -4.31
C HIS A 67 -7.69 -6.31 -3.03
N ARG A 68 -7.97 -7.61 -2.84
CA ARG A 68 -8.63 -8.12 -1.63
C ARG A 68 -7.79 -9.17 -0.95
N ARG A 69 -7.77 -9.12 0.38
CA ARG A 69 -7.19 -10.15 1.24
C ARG A 69 -7.90 -10.25 2.57
N GLU A 70 -8.18 -11.48 2.98
CA GLU A 70 -8.58 -11.79 4.35
C GLU A 70 -7.36 -11.88 5.26
N VAL A 71 -7.49 -11.34 6.47
CA VAL A 71 -6.45 -11.34 7.48
C VAL A 71 -7.03 -11.70 8.83
N THR A 72 -6.40 -12.64 9.53
CA THR A 72 -6.72 -12.94 10.92
C THR A 72 -5.76 -12.19 11.84
N ILE A 73 -6.30 -11.43 12.80
CA ILE A 73 -5.47 -10.71 13.77
C ILE A 73 -4.87 -11.72 14.76
N PRO A 74 -3.55 -11.68 15.04
CA PRO A 74 -2.95 -12.55 16.04
C PRO A 74 -3.63 -12.45 17.40
N GLU A 75 -3.89 -13.59 18.04
CA GLU A 75 -4.59 -13.66 19.33
C GLU A 75 -3.85 -12.91 20.46
N ASP A 76 -2.52 -12.81 20.37
CA ASP A 76 -1.68 -12.12 21.34
C ASP A 76 -1.69 -10.58 21.21
N TRP A 77 -2.44 -10.03 20.25
CA TRP A 77 -2.55 -8.58 20.03
C TRP A 77 -3.71 -7.96 20.83
N THR A 78 -3.78 -8.26 22.13
CA THR A 78 -4.89 -7.88 23.00
C THR A 78 -4.89 -6.41 23.46
N ASP A 79 -3.75 -5.72 23.35
CA ASP A 79 -3.58 -4.34 23.77
C ASP A 79 -2.74 -3.50 22.79
N GLY A 80 -2.89 -2.18 22.85
CA GLY A 80 -2.15 -1.24 22.01
C GLY A 80 -2.92 -0.79 20.78
N ARG A 81 -2.18 -0.42 19.75
CA ARG A 81 -2.64 0.16 18.49
C ARG A 81 -2.27 -0.76 17.34
N ILE A 82 -3.19 -1.00 16.42
CA ILE A 82 -2.98 -1.84 15.24
C ILE A 82 -3.00 -0.96 14.00
N PHE A 83 -1.98 -1.07 13.16
CA PHE A 83 -1.86 -0.31 11.93
C PHE A 83 -1.74 -1.23 10.73
N LEU A 84 -2.42 -0.89 9.64
CA LEU A 84 -2.14 -1.45 8.32
C LEU A 84 -1.12 -0.55 7.63
N ARG A 85 0.05 -1.11 7.33
CA ARG A 85 1.20 -0.40 6.75
C ARG A 85 1.46 -0.88 5.33
N PHE A 86 1.58 0.07 4.43
CA PHE A 86 2.09 -0.12 3.07
C PHE A 86 3.47 0.53 3.01
N GLU A 87 4.49 -0.20 2.57
CA GLU A 87 5.80 0.41 2.32
C GLU A 87 5.79 1.27 1.06
N ALA A 88 4.99 0.90 0.04
CA ALA A 88 4.80 1.69 -1.17
C ALA A 88 3.62 1.15 -2.02
N SER A 89 2.82 2.05 -2.60
CA SER A 89 1.71 1.71 -3.51
C SER A 89 1.45 2.89 -4.43
N HIS A 90 1.40 2.68 -5.75
CA HIS A 90 1.35 3.79 -6.69
C HIS A 90 0.14 3.74 -7.65
N LEU A 91 -0.56 4.86 -7.89
CA LEU A 91 -0.35 6.19 -7.30
C LEU A 91 -1.34 6.48 -6.18
N HIS A 92 -2.62 6.36 -6.48
CA HIS A 92 -3.70 6.74 -5.58
C HIS A 92 -4.29 5.47 -4.98
N THR A 93 -4.10 5.28 -3.67
CA THR A 93 -4.54 4.10 -2.95
C THR A 93 -5.68 4.46 -2.02
N VAL A 94 -6.83 3.80 -2.15
CA VAL A 94 -7.95 3.87 -1.19
C VAL A 94 -8.10 2.52 -0.50
N VAL A 95 -8.35 2.51 0.81
CA VAL A 95 -8.45 1.27 1.58
C VAL A 95 -9.79 1.18 2.32
N PHE A 96 -10.33 -0.03 2.33
CA PHE A 96 -11.53 -0.44 3.04
C PHE A 96 -11.22 -1.64 3.94
N LEU A 97 -11.85 -1.68 5.10
CA LEU A 97 -11.86 -2.79 6.04
C LEU A 97 -13.31 -3.21 6.25
N ASN A 98 -13.66 -4.46 5.92
CA ASN A 98 -15.03 -4.98 6.01
C ASN A 98 -16.08 -4.06 5.34
N GLY A 99 -15.71 -3.44 4.22
CA GLY A 99 -16.56 -2.49 3.49
C GLY A 99 -16.58 -1.06 4.02
N ILE A 100 -15.90 -0.77 5.13
CA ILE A 100 -15.78 0.59 5.70
C ILE A 100 -14.50 1.24 5.19
N ARG A 101 -14.59 2.42 4.59
CA ARG A 101 -13.42 3.18 4.11
C ARG A 101 -12.57 3.63 5.30
N VAL A 102 -11.30 3.21 5.33
CA VAL A 102 -10.35 3.56 6.41
C VAL A 102 -9.47 4.75 6.08
N GLY A 103 -9.24 5.02 4.78
CA GLY A 103 -8.45 6.16 4.34
C GLY A 103 -7.96 6.04 2.91
N GLU A 104 -7.14 7.01 2.49
CA GLU A 104 -6.47 7.03 1.20
C GLU A 104 -5.05 7.61 1.30
N ASN A 105 -4.23 7.33 0.29
CA ASN A 105 -2.89 7.88 0.12
C ASN A 105 -2.66 8.28 -1.35
N PHE A 106 -2.07 9.44 -1.58
CA PHE A 106 -1.71 9.94 -2.90
C PHE A 106 -0.19 10.15 -2.98
N ASP A 107 0.56 9.06 -2.96
CA ASP A 107 2.01 9.01 -3.16
C ASP A 107 2.40 7.56 -3.49
N GLY A 108 3.41 7.37 -4.33
CA GLY A 108 3.85 6.04 -4.76
C GLY A 108 5.00 5.43 -3.99
N PHE A 109 5.79 6.22 -3.26
CA PHE A 109 7.16 5.85 -2.90
C PHE A 109 7.42 5.86 -1.39
N LEU A 110 6.65 6.62 -0.63
CA LEU A 110 6.80 6.72 0.81
C LEU A 110 5.86 5.74 1.53
N PRO A 111 6.32 5.13 2.63
CA PRO A 111 5.45 4.32 3.46
C PRO A 111 4.30 5.13 4.06
N PHE A 112 3.12 4.52 4.12
CA PHE A 112 1.93 5.11 4.76
C PHE A 112 1.18 4.06 5.57
N GLU A 113 0.37 4.53 6.52
CA GLU A 113 -0.31 3.68 7.48
C GLU A 113 -1.72 4.15 7.77
N PHE A 114 -2.62 3.19 7.96
CA PHE A 114 -3.97 3.42 8.47
C PHE A 114 -4.11 2.80 9.85
N ASP A 115 -4.67 3.56 10.78
CA ASP A 115 -4.96 3.07 12.11
C ASP A 115 -6.24 2.23 12.10
N LEU A 116 -6.12 0.94 12.43
CA LEU A 116 -7.23 0.00 12.51
C LEU A 116 -7.67 -0.24 13.97
N THR A 117 -7.11 0.49 14.92
CA THR A 117 -7.43 0.32 16.35
C THR A 117 -8.92 0.55 16.58
N GLY A 118 -9.58 -0.43 17.20
CA GLY A 118 -11.02 -0.38 17.47
C GLY A 118 -11.90 -0.79 16.28
N LEU A 119 -11.31 -1.10 15.13
CA LEU A 119 -12.02 -1.65 13.96
C LEU A 119 -11.79 -3.15 13.76
N VAL A 120 -10.77 -3.72 14.41
CA VAL A 120 -10.41 -5.13 14.36
C VAL A 120 -10.27 -5.69 15.77
N SER A 121 -10.49 -7.00 15.93
CA SER A 121 -10.33 -7.69 17.21
C SER A 121 -9.36 -8.87 17.11
N PRO A 122 -8.66 -9.26 18.19
CA PRO A 122 -7.80 -10.43 18.21
C PRO A 122 -8.55 -11.71 17.82
N ALA A 123 -7.89 -12.59 17.07
CA ALA A 123 -8.43 -13.85 16.55
C ALA A 123 -9.63 -13.74 15.59
N GLU A 124 -10.09 -12.52 15.27
CA GLU A 124 -11.09 -12.29 14.23
C GLU A 124 -10.43 -12.19 12.85
N THR A 125 -11.18 -12.59 11.82
CA THR A 125 -10.78 -12.49 10.41
C THR A 125 -11.53 -11.33 9.76
N ASP A 126 -10.77 -10.39 9.22
CA ASP A 126 -11.27 -9.20 8.53
C ASP A 126 -10.88 -9.21 7.05
N ALA A 127 -11.70 -8.60 6.21
CA ALA A 127 -11.40 -8.40 4.80
C ALA A 127 -10.83 -7.00 4.56
N ILE A 128 -9.58 -6.93 4.11
CA ILE A 128 -8.95 -5.71 3.61
C ILE A 128 -9.18 -5.64 2.10
N VAL A 129 -9.67 -4.49 1.63
CA VAL A 129 -9.76 -4.19 0.19
C VAL A 129 -9.03 -2.89 -0.11
N ALA A 130 -8.04 -2.94 -0.99
CA ALA A 130 -7.26 -1.79 -1.41
C ALA A 130 -7.47 -1.52 -2.91
N GLY A 131 -8.03 -0.36 -3.24
CA GLY A 131 -8.12 0.15 -4.60
C GLY A 131 -6.89 0.96 -4.95
N VAL A 132 -6.29 0.73 -6.11
CA VAL A 132 -5.14 1.49 -6.60
C VAL A 132 -5.42 2.02 -8.00
N GLU A 133 -5.28 3.33 -8.20
CA GLU A 133 -5.39 4.00 -9.49
C GLU A 133 -4.03 4.49 -10.00
N SER A 134 -3.80 4.29 -11.30
CA SER A 134 -2.62 4.76 -12.02
C SER A 134 -2.59 6.27 -12.16
N SER A 135 -1.38 6.82 -12.19
CA SER A 135 -1.14 8.24 -12.48
C SER A 135 -1.61 8.63 -13.89
N LEU A 136 -1.70 7.68 -14.83
CA LEU A 136 -2.19 7.90 -16.20
C LEU A 136 -3.65 8.39 -16.24
N LEU A 137 -4.46 8.01 -15.24
CA LEU A 137 -5.85 8.44 -15.17
C LEU A 137 -5.98 9.95 -14.88
N LEU A 138 -4.94 10.61 -14.35
CA LEU A 138 -4.95 12.06 -14.08
C LEU A 138 -4.95 12.89 -15.37
N GLY A 139 -4.64 12.27 -16.51
CA GLY A 139 -4.47 12.94 -17.79
C GLY A 139 -3.18 13.75 -17.86
N GLU A 140 -2.95 14.35 -19.03
CA GLU A 140 -1.84 15.25 -19.24
C GLU A 140 -2.20 16.65 -18.74
N GLY A 141 -1.38 17.18 -17.84
CA GLY A 141 -1.37 18.58 -17.45
C GLY A 141 -0.64 19.45 -18.48
N GLU A 142 -0.37 20.70 -18.10
CA GLU A 142 0.28 21.67 -18.97
C GLU A 142 1.62 21.15 -19.50
N HIS A 143 1.83 21.28 -20.81
CA HIS A 143 3.03 20.80 -21.52
C HIS A 143 3.29 19.28 -21.42
N GLY A 144 2.24 18.47 -21.31
CA GLY A 144 2.35 16.99 -21.27
C GLY A 144 2.83 16.45 -19.92
N ARG A 145 2.79 17.26 -18.87
CA ARG A 145 3.24 16.87 -17.52
C ARG A 145 2.10 16.20 -16.76
N ILE A 146 2.36 15.04 -16.16
CA ILE A 146 1.42 14.40 -15.24
C ILE A 146 1.62 15.04 -13.86
N PRO A 147 0.56 15.52 -13.18
CA PRO A 147 0.67 16.19 -11.87
C PRO A 147 0.83 15.17 -10.73
N ALA A 148 1.80 14.25 -10.84
CA ALA A 148 2.07 13.23 -9.85
C ALA A 148 3.57 12.89 -9.77
N PRO A 149 4.06 12.53 -8.57
CA PRO A 149 5.40 11.98 -8.43
C PRO A 149 5.44 10.60 -9.08
N HIS A 150 6.11 10.49 -10.22
CA HIS A 150 6.35 9.22 -10.93
C HIS A 150 7.82 8.79 -10.87
N GLY A 151 8.72 9.70 -10.47
CA GLY A 151 10.16 9.43 -10.40
C GLY A 151 10.75 9.23 -11.80
N SER A 152 10.84 7.97 -12.23
CA SER A 152 11.28 7.60 -13.57
C SER A 152 10.08 7.20 -14.45
N PHE A 153 10.35 6.78 -15.68
CA PHE A 153 9.32 6.20 -16.55
C PHE A 153 8.60 5.00 -15.91
N TRP A 154 9.23 4.27 -14.99
CA TRP A 154 8.58 3.16 -14.29
C TRP A 154 7.36 3.58 -13.48
N GLY A 155 7.47 4.63 -12.66
CA GLY A 155 6.33 5.13 -11.89
C GLY A 155 5.36 5.95 -12.73
N ARG A 156 5.62 6.15 -14.02
CA ARG A 156 4.62 6.72 -14.93
C ARG A 156 3.72 5.62 -15.47
N GLU A 157 4.31 4.52 -15.90
CA GLU A 157 3.61 3.47 -16.62
C GLU A 157 3.03 2.40 -15.68
N ASN A 158 3.65 2.16 -14.52
CA ASN A 158 3.25 1.07 -13.62
C ASN A 158 2.41 1.56 -12.46
N ALA A 159 1.42 0.75 -12.08
CA ALA A 159 0.58 0.99 -10.92
C ALA A 159 0.35 -0.31 -10.13
N GLY A 160 0.10 -0.15 -8.83
CA GLY A 160 -0.15 -1.25 -7.91
C GLY A 160 0.62 -1.14 -6.60
N ILE A 161 0.45 -2.15 -5.76
CA ILE A 161 1.08 -2.25 -4.45
C ILE A 161 2.47 -2.87 -4.61
N TRP A 162 3.46 -2.04 -4.97
CA TRP A 162 4.82 -2.50 -5.29
C TRP A 162 5.78 -2.57 -4.09
N GLY A 163 5.31 -2.21 -2.90
CA GLY A 163 6.03 -2.35 -1.64
C GLY A 163 5.33 -3.34 -0.70
N ASP A 164 6.06 -3.78 0.32
CA ASP A 164 5.53 -4.72 1.31
C ASP A 164 4.29 -4.17 2.01
N VAL A 165 3.39 -5.08 2.37
CA VAL A 165 2.21 -4.78 3.19
C VAL A 165 2.30 -5.55 4.49
N SER A 166 1.97 -4.92 5.61
CA SER A 166 2.00 -5.56 6.91
C SER A 166 0.98 -4.99 7.88
N LEU A 167 0.55 -5.81 8.84
CA LEU A 167 0.00 -5.29 10.09
C LEU A 167 1.12 -5.01 11.08
N VAL A 168 1.04 -3.88 11.77
CA VAL A 168 2.00 -3.46 12.81
C VAL A 168 1.23 -3.18 14.09
N ARG A 169 1.56 -3.91 15.14
CA ARG A 169 1.11 -3.62 16.51
C ARG A 169 2.10 -2.70 17.19
N ARG A 170 1.62 -1.64 17.84
CA ARG A 170 2.42 -0.75 18.69
C ARG A 170 1.77 -0.58 20.05
N PRO A 171 2.53 -0.45 21.15
CA PRO A 171 1.95 -0.14 22.46
C PRO A 171 1.29 1.25 22.46
N SER A 172 0.31 1.46 23.36
CA SER A 172 -0.39 2.74 23.52
C SER A 172 0.54 3.87 23.95
N VAL A 173 1.58 3.54 24.71
CA VAL A 173 2.71 4.44 24.99
C VAL A 173 3.90 3.99 24.15
N ARG A 174 4.39 4.85 23.25
CA ARG A 174 5.48 4.51 22.34
C ARG A 174 6.39 5.69 22.05
N LEU A 175 7.61 5.39 21.63
CA LEU A 175 8.53 6.39 21.09
C LEU A 175 8.23 6.61 19.59
N GLY A 176 8.30 7.87 19.18
CA GLY A 176 8.40 8.24 17.77
C GLY A 176 9.79 7.95 17.21
N PRO A 177 9.97 8.08 15.88
CA PRO A 177 11.28 7.90 15.26
C PRO A 177 12.29 8.90 15.84
N PRO A 178 13.47 8.44 16.28
CA PRO A 178 14.47 9.33 16.85
C PRO A 178 15.18 10.15 15.75
N LYS A 179 15.48 11.40 16.07
CA LYS A 179 16.46 12.21 15.36
C LYS A 179 17.81 12.10 16.07
N ILE A 180 18.82 11.60 15.35
CA ILE A 180 20.20 11.54 15.82
C ILE A 180 21.01 12.59 15.05
N GLN A 181 21.70 13.46 15.78
CA GLN A 181 22.58 14.49 15.20
C GLN A 181 23.97 14.40 15.84
N THR A 182 25.00 14.35 15.01
CA THR A 182 26.40 14.25 15.45
C THR A 182 27.17 15.53 15.09
N SER A 183 28.10 15.94 15.96
CA SER A 183 29.12 16.96 15.68
C SER A 183 30.49 16.37 15.95
N VAL A 184 31.26 16.18 14.87
CA VAL A 184 32.64 15.68 14.96
C VAL A 184 33.56 16.74 15.57
N ARG A 185 33.37 18.01 15.22
CA ARG A 185 34.16 19.14 15.75
C ARG A 185 34.06 19.22 17.26
N ASP A 186 32.86 19.04 17.79
CA ASP A 186 32.59 19.19 19.22
C ASP A 186 32.68 17.87 19.99
N SER A 187 32.94 16.75 19.29
CA SER A 187 32.91 15.40 19.86
C SER A 187 31.59 15.06 20.58
N THR A 188 30.45 15.45 20.00
CA THR A 188 29.12 15.23 20.60
C THR A 188 28.15 14.48 19.67
N ALA A 189 27.19 13.77 20.27
CA ALA A 189 26.00 13.28 19.61
C ALA A 189 24.77 13.61 20.46
N SER A 190 23.69 14.08 19.82
CA SER A 190 22.40 14.37 20.45
C SER A 190 21.32 13.47 19.87
N LEU A 191 20.50 12.91 20.76
CA LEU A 191 19.33 12.10 20.43
C LEU A 191 18.08 12.88 20.86
N THR A 192 17.12 13.02 19.96
CA THR A 192 15.81 13.62 20.23
C THR A 192 14.73 12.69 19.74
N PHE A 193 13.70 12.46 20.54
CA PHE A 193 12.55 11.65 20.15
C PHE A 193 11.29 12.19 20.83
N GLU A 194 10.14 11.87 20.25
CA GLU A 194 8.84 12.18 20.82
C GLU A 194 8.29 10.96 21.55
N VAL A 195 7.51 11.18 22.61
CA VAL A 195 6.73 10.12 23.26
C VAL A 195 5.28 10.35 22.94
N LYS A 196 4.61 9.35 22.36
CA LYS A 196 3.18 9.37 22.10
C LYS A 196 2.47 8.49 23.13
N ASN A 197 1.50 9.08 23.82
CA ASN A 197 0.65 8.41 24.80
C ASN A 197 -0.81 8.44 24.34
N ASP A 198 -1.35 7.28 23.98
CA ASP A 198 -2.75 7.09 23.59
C ASP A 198 -3.60 6.47 24.72
N THR A 199 -3.17 6.50 26.00
CA THR A 199 -3.94 5.94 27.14
C THR A 199 -5.05 6.85 27.65
N GLY A 200 -5.09 8.11 27.22
CA GLY A 200 -6.05 9.11 27.72
C GLY A 200 -5.76 9.64 29.13
N LEU A 201 -4.55 9.38 29.66
CA LEU A 201 -4.03 9.90 30.94
C LEU A 201 -2.99 10.99 30.73
#